data_AF-Q6X3T2-F1
#
_entry.id   AF-Q6X3T2-F1
#
_cell.length_a   1.000
_cell.length_b   1.000
_cell.length_c   1.000
_cell.angle_alpha   90.00
_cell.angle_beta   90.00
_cell.angle_gamma   90.00
#
_symmetry.space_group_name_H-M   'P 1'
#
loop_
_entity.id
_entity.type
_entity.pdbx_description
1 polymer ?
#
loop_
_entity_poly.entity_id
_entity_poly.type
_entity_poly.pdbx_seq_one_letter_code
_entity_poly.pdbx_strand_id
1 'polypeptide(L)'
;MSEAKLKPCPLCGSTNIRMLEPELLDTDAWNCAIECLDCRVHIGPSYCEPDPLTARYSAQVDWNRRPSAKAPADEREQFLMANLLAALEVALGNVAALAIVDRVRQVADRIYPTSNLSPVPQAWLDVQAERRRQIAVEGFDTSNDDASAGQIALAAGCYALHAGGIGTDWPGGIRNGSALFWPWDEEWWKPKSARENLVRAGALVLAEIERLDRSATEQGSTCCKGSA
;
A
#
# COMPACT_ATOMS: atom_id res chain seq x y z
N MET A 1 -35.75 -26.85 3.85
CA MET A 1 -35.44 -25.74 4.77
C MET A 1 -35.79 -24.45 4.06
N SER A 2 -36.61 -23.57 4.64
CA SER A 2 -36.90 -22.28 4.01
C SER A 2 -35.62 -21.46 3.92
N GLU A 3 -35.27 -20.98 2.74
CA GLU A 3 -34.11 -20.13 2.50
C GLU A 3 -34.19 -18.92 3.45
N ALA A 4 -33.18 -18.71 4.29
CA ALA A 4 -33.22 -17.63 5.26
C ALA A 4 -33.26 -16.28 4.52
N LYS A 5 -34.09 -15.34 4.98
CA LYS A 5 -34.21 -14.04 4.32
C LYS A 5 -32.88 -13.28 4.39
N LEU A 6 -32.37 -12.81 3.25
CA LEU A 6 -31.18 -11.97 3.18
C LEU A 6 -31.48 -10.57 3.74
N LYS A 7 -30.55 -10.02 4.52
CA LYS A 7 -30.54 -8.59 4.90
C LYS A 7 -30.40 -7.71 3.64
N PRO A 8 -30.86 -6.45 3.68
CA PRO A 8 -30.55 -5.49 2.63
C PRO A 8 -29.03 -5.33 2.43
N CYS A 9 -28.64 -4.84 1.27
CA CYS A 9 -27.25 -4.61 0.90
C CYS A 9 -26.51 -3.88 2.02
N PRO A 10 -25.41 -4.43 2.54
CA PRO A 10 -24.66 -3.82 3.64
C PRO A 10 -23.94 -2.53 3.21
N LEU A 11 -23.95 -2.19 1.92
CA LEU A 11 -23.32 -0.98 1.39
C LEU A 11 -24.33 0.14 1.11
N CYS A 12 -25.39 -0.15 0.34
CA CYS A 12 -26.35 0.87 -0.09
C CYS A 12 -27.73 0.74 0.56
N GLY A 13 -27.97 -0.30 1.38
CA GLY A 13 -29.27 -0.57 1.99
C GLY A 13 -30.34 -1.11 1.04
N SER A 14 -30.02 -1.34 -0.25
CA SER A 14 -30.96 -1.87 -1.24
C SER A 14 -31.41 -3.31 -0.93
N THR A 15 -32.66 -3.62 -1.21
CA THR A 15 -33.20 -4.99 -1.19
C THR A 15 -33.14 -5.69 -2.56
N ASN A 16 -32.69 -5.00 -3.60
CA ASN A 16 -32.55 -5.53 -4.95
C ASN A 16 -31.27 -6.37 -5.06
N ILE A 17 -31.33 -7.60 -4.54
CA ILE A 17 -30.18 -8.49 -4.39
C ILE A 17 -30.52 -9.91 -4.88
N ARG A 18 -29.51 -10.65 -5.36
CA ARG A 18 -29.65 -12.05 -5.78
C ARG A 18 -28.47 -12.91 -5.34
N MET A 19 -28.74 -14.15 -4.95
CA MET A 19 -27.71 -15.17 -4.81
C MET A 19 -27.20 -15.55 -6.21
N LEU A 20 -25.88 -15.66 -6.38
CA LEU A 20 -25.28 -16.18 -7.60
C LEU A 20 -25.26 -17.71 -7.59
N GLU A 21 -25.04 -18.30 -8.77
CA GLU A 21 -24.80 -19.72 -8.86
C GLU A 21 -23.41 -20.07 -8.28
N PRO A 22 -23.28 -21.16 -7.50
CA PRO A 22 -22.00 -21.62 -7.00
C PRO A 22 -21.02 -21.94 -8.15
N GLU A 23 -19.78 -21.51 -7.98
CA GLU A 23 -18.70 -21.72 -8.92
C GLU A 23 -17.69 -22.71 -8.32
N LEU A 24 -17.28 -23.69 -9.13
CA LEU A 24 -16.20 -24.62 -8.80
C LEU A 24 -14.87 -23.96 -9.16
N LEU A 25 -14.04 -23.65 -8.16
CA LEU A 25 -12.76 -22.97 -8.35
C LEU A 25 -11.60 -23.96 -8.51
N ASP A 26 -11.66 -25.08 -7.78
CA ASP A 26 -10.69 -26.19 -7.84
C ASP A 26 -11.38 -27.50 -7.39
N THR A 27 -10.65 -28.62 -7.39
CA THR A 27 -11.11 -29.94 -6.95
C THR A 27 -11.75 -29.86 -5.56
N ASP A 28 -13.06 -30.10 -5.49
CA ASP A 28 -13.88 -30.01 -4.28
C ASP A 28 -13.83 -28.65 -3.56
N ALA A 29 -13.59 -27.56 -4.29
CA ALA A 29 -13.56 -26.20 -3.76
C ALA A 29 -14.61 -25.31 -4.44
N TRP A 30 -15.79 -25.22 -3.81
CA TRP A 30 -16.92 -24.42 -4.28
C TRP A 30 -16.97 -23.06 -3.58
N ASN A 31 -17.29 -22.00 -4.31
CA ASN A 31 -17.57 -20.68 -3.74
C ASN A 31 -18.93 -20.18 -4.25
N CYS A 32 -19.57 -19.31 -3.48
CA CYS A 32 -20.82 -18.67 -3.87
C CYS A 32 -20.83 -17.24 -3.35
N ALA A 33 -21.51 -16.34 -4.07
CA ALA A 33 -21.60 -14.94 -3.69
C ALA A 33 -23.03 -14.41 -3.86
N ILE A 34 -23.31 -13.26 -3.24
CA ILE A 34 -24.55 -12.50 -3.42
C ILE A 34 -24.22 -11.20 -4.15
N GLU A 35 -25.01 -10.89 -5.17
CA GLU A 35 -24.94 -9.65 -5.94
C GLU A 35 -26.03 -8.67 -5.48
N CYS A 36 -25.68 -7.41 -5.23
CA CYS A 36 -26.67 -6.33 -5.24
C CYS A 36 -26.77 -5.73 -6.63
N LEU A 37 -27.97 -5.69 -7.20
CA LEU A 37 -28.20 -5.21 -8.56
C LEU A 37 -28.15 -3.69 -8.67
N ASP A 38 -28.42 -2.96 -7.58
CA ASP A 38 -28.39 -1.48 -7.57
C ASP A 38 -26.96 -0.93 -7.49
N CYS A 39 -26.14 -1.43 -6.56
CA CYS A 39 -24.74 -0.99 -6.43
C CYS A 39 -23.73 -1.93 -7.10
N ARG A 40 -24.20 -2.99 -7.76
CA ARG A 40 -23.41 -3.96 -8.54
C ARG A 40 -22.25 -4.58 -7.76
N VAL A 41 -22.37 -4.69 -6.44
CA VAL A 41 -21.38 -5.37 -5.57
C VAL A 41 -21.66 -6.86 -5.54
N HIS A 42 -20.58 -7.66 -5.55
CA HIS A 42 -20.62 -9.11 -5.39
C HIS A 42 -19.83 -9.46 -4.14
N ILE A 43 -20.47 -10.18 -3.21
CA ILE A 43 -19.88 -10.50 -1.91
C ILE A 43 -20.05 -11.99 -1.65
N GLY A 44 -18.93 -12.70 -1.55
CA GLY A 44 -18.85 -14.10 -1.12
C GLY A 44 -17.92 -14.26 0.10
N PRO A 45 -17.90 -15.45 0.71
CA PRO A 45 -16.92 -15.81 1.73
C PRO A 45 -15.51 -15.88 1.12
N SER A 46 -14.48 -15.62 1.93
CA SER A 46 -13.06 -15.69 1.51
C SER A 46 -12.50 -17.11 1.50
N TYR A 47 -13.34 -18.10 1.70
CA TYR A 47 -13.00 -19.53 1.78
C TYR A 47 -13.91 -20.32 0.83
N CYS A 48 -13.47 -21.53 0.48
CA CYS A 48 -14.24 -22.46 -0.33
C CYS A 48 -14.89 -23.52 0.55
N GLU A 49 -16.00 -24.06 0.08
CA GLU A 49 -16.77 -25.11 0.71
C GLU A 49 -16.69 -26.40 -0.11
N PRO A 50 -16.90 -27.57 0.52
CA PRO A 50 -16.74 -28.87 -0.16
C PRO A 50 -17.84 -29.14 -1.20
N ASP A 51 -18.96 -28.42 -1.14
CA ASP A 51 -20.10 -28.64 -2.02
C ASP A 51 -20.90 -27.35 -2.31
N PRO A 52 -21.67 -27.31 -3.41
CA PRO A 52 -22.43 -26.12 -3.82
C PRO A 52 -23.47 -25.66 -2.79
N LEU A 53 -24.05 -26.58 -2.02
CA LEU A 53 -25.12 -26.27 -1.07
C LEU A 53 -24.54 -25.57 0.16
N THR A 54 -23.41 -26.06 0.66
CA THR A 54 -22.66 -25.41 1.73
C THR A 54 -22.10 -24.07 1.28
N ALA A 55 -21.62 -23.95 0.02
CA ALA A 55 -21.18 -22.67 -0.54
C ALA A 55 -22.29 -21.59 -0.50
N ARG A 56 -23.52 -21.92 -0.93
CA ARG A 56 -24.68 -20.99 -0.85
C ARG A 56 -25.00 -20.61 0.59
N TYR A 57 -24.96 -21.58 1.51
CA TYR A 57 -25.24 -21.35 2.92
C TYR A 57 -24.22 -20.39 3.54
N SER A 58 -22.93 -20.61 3.31
CA SER A 58 -21.85 -19.76 3.83
C SER A 58 -21.93 -18.34 3.25
N ALA A 59 -22.25 -18.18 1.96
CA ALA A 59 -22.50 -16.87 1.35
C ALA A 59 -23.64 -16.12 2.04
N GLN A 60 -24.75 -16.82 2.33
CA GLN A 60 -25.90 -16.25 3.04
C GLN A 60 -25.56 -15.85 4.49
N VAL A 61 -24.85 -16.71 5.22
CA VAL A 61 -24.44 -16.43 6.60
C VAL A 61 -23.51 -15.22 6.65
N ASP A 62 -22.50 -15.18 5.79
CA ASP A 62 -21.53 -14.08 5.77
C ASP A 62 -22.17 -12.77 5.32
N TRP A 63 -23.09 -12.80 4.36
CA TRP A 63 -23.89 -11.63 4.00
C TRP A 63 -24.70 -11.10 5.18
N ASN A 64 -25.40 -11.99 5.89
CA ASN A 64 -26.27 -11.61 7.01
C ASN A 64 -25.51 -11.23 8.29
N ARG A 65 -24.26 -11.66 8.45
CA ARG A 65 -23.38 -11.23 9.55
C ARG A 65 -22.88 -9.80 9.39
N ARG A 66 -22.87 -9.26 8.17
CA ARG A 66 -22.40 -7.90 7.92
C ARG A 66 -23.27 -6.88 8.65
N PRO A 67 -22.65 -5.81 9.18
CA PRO A 67 -23.40 -4.69 9.71
C PRO A 67 -24.26 -4.10 8.58
N SER A 68 -25.44 -3.59 8.96
CA SER A 68 -26.25 -2.81 8.03
C SER A 68 -25.46 -1.60 7.54
N ALA A 69 -25.79 -1.11 6.33
CA ALA A 69 -25.18 0.10 5.78
C ALA A 69 -25.18 1.22 6.84
N LYS A 70 -23.98 1.62 7.27
CA LYS A 70 -23.80 2.82 8.09
C LYS A 70 -24.01 4.05 7.19
N ALA A 71 -24.33 5.19 7.81
CA ALA A 71 -24.15 6.49 7.17
C ALA A 71 -22.73 6.59 6.56
N PRO A 72 -22.52 7.37 5.48
CA PRO A 72 -21.23 7.45 4.80
C PRO A 72 -20.08 7.59 5.79
N ALA A 73 -19.05 6.77 5.60
CA ALA A 73 -17.91 6.65 6.50
C ALA A 73 -17.32 8.02 6.86
N ASP A 74 -16.86 8.18 8.10
CA ASP A 74 -16.16 9.38 8.57
C ASP A 74 -14.90 9.62 7.70
N GLU A 75 -14.51 10.89 7.48
CA GLU A 75 -13.42 11.30 6.58
C GLU A 75 -12.12 10.53 6.85
N ARG A 76 -11.88 10.18 8.11
CA ARG A 76 -10.74 9.38 8.57
C ARG A 76 -10.70 7.98 7.97
N GLU A 77 -11.83 7.30 7.87
CA GLU A 77 -11.90 5.94 7.31
C GLU A 77 -11.72 5.97 5.79
N GLN A 78 -12.25 7.00 5.12
CA GLN A 78 -12.07 7.20 3.68
C GLN A 78 -10.59 7.47 3.33
N PHE A 79 -9.91 8.29 4.14
CA PHE A 79 -8.48 8.57 4.00
C PHE A 79 -7.60 7.32 4.18
N LEU A 80 -7.92 6.47 5.18
CA LEU A 80 -7.19 5.22 5.41
C LEU A 80 -7.32 4.25 4.23
N MET A 81 -8.51 4.16 3.62
CA MET A 81 -8.73 3.29 2.46
C MET A 81 -8.04 3.80 1.20
N ALA A 82 -8.06 5.11 0.95
CA ALA A 82 -7.30 5.71 -0.15
C ALA A 82 -5.79 5.42 -0.04
N ASN A 83 -5.22 5.52 1.16
CA ASN A 83 -3.81 5.20 1.40
C ASN A 83 -3.51 3.70 1.25
N LEU A 84 -4.41 2.83 1.69
CA LEU A 84 -4.25 1.38 1.55
C LEU A 84 -4.23 0.96 0.08
N LEU A 85 -5.13 1.52 -0.74
CA LEU A 85 -5.18 1.28 -2.19
C LEU A 85 -3.90 1.74 -2.88
N ALA A 86 -3.45 2.96 -2.60
CA ALA A 86 -2.20 3.50 -3.15
C ALA A 86 -0.98 2.64 -2.75
N ALA A 87 -0.92 2.19 -1.50
CA ALA A 87 0.15 1.32 -1.02
C ALA A 87 0.17 -0.04 -1.74
N LEU A 88 -1.01 -0.61 -2.03
CA LEU A 88 -1.20 -1.85 -2.80
C LEU A 88 -0.75 -1.70 -4.26
N GLU A 89 -1.11 -0.61 -4.94
CA GLU A 89 -0.69 -0.34 -6.33
C GLU A 89 0.83 -0.34 -6.46
N VAL A 90 1.50 0.41 -5.58
CA VAL A 90 2.95 0.52 -5.61
C VAL A 90 3.59 -0.83 -5.19
N ALA A 91 2.92 -1.67 -4.38
CA ALA A 91 3.54 -2.87 -3.79
C ALA A 91 3.52 -4.03 -4.77
N LEU A 92 2.48 -4.07 -5.60
CA LEU A 92 2.22 -5.17 -6.48
C LEU A 92 2.99 -5.06 -7.80
N GLY A 93 3.37 -3.86 -8.25
CA GLY A 93 4.41 -3.62 -9.26
C GLY A 93 4.28 -4.33 -10.61
N ASN A 94 3.23 -5.13 -10.83
CA ASN A 94 3.02 -5.97 -12.00
C ASN A 94 1.57 -5.84 -12.51
N VAL A 95 1.40 -6.03 -13.83
CA VAL A 95 0.15 -5.86 -14.56
C VAL A 95 -0.95 -6.86 -14.21
N ALA A 96 -0.61 -8.07 -13.72
CA ALA A 96 -1.60 -9.07 -13.34
C ALA A 96 -2.27 -8.74 -11.99
N ALA A 97 -1.50 -8.16 -11.06
CA ALA A 97 -1.97 -7.73 -9.77
C ALA A 97 -2.69 -6.38 -9.82
N LEU A 98 -2.40 -5.53 -10.80
CA LEU A 98 -3.15 -4.29 -11.06
C LEU A 98 -4.64 -4.53 -11.29
N ALA A 99 -5.04 -5.63 -11.94
CA ALA A 99 -6.46 -5.99 -12.11
C ALA A 99 -7.14 -6.35 -10.78
N ILE A 100 -6.40 -6.90 -9.82
CA ILE A 100 -6.90 -7.16 -8.46
C ILE A 100 -7.01 -5.85 -7.70
N VAL A 101 -6.03 -4.96 -7.83
CA VAL A 101 -6.08 -3.62 -7.21
C VAL A 101 -7.23 -2.79 -7.77
N ASP A 102 -7.48 -2.84 -9.07
CA ASP A 102 -8.64 -2.18 -9.70
C ASP A 102 -9.95 -2.72 -9.14
N ARG A 103 -10.07 -4.03 -8.91
CA ARG A 103 -11.26 -4.61 -8.27
C ARG A 103 -11.38 -4.18 -6.81
N VAL A 104 -10.29 -4.19 -6.05
CA VAL A 104 -10.28 -3.73 -4.65
C VAL A 104 -10.63 -2.25 -4.57
N ARG A 105 -10.13 -1.43 -5.49
CA ARG A 105 -10.48 -0.01 -5.63
C ARG A 105 -11.95 0.18 -5.98
N GLN A 106 -12.48 -0.54 -6.97
CA GLN A 106 -13.91 -0.47 -7.31
C GLN A 106 -14.81 -0.87 -6.14
N VAL A 107 -14.41 -1.84 -5.33
CA VAL A 107 -15.14 -2.22 -4.12
C VAL A 107 -14.97 -1.16 -3.04
N ALA A 108 -13.76 -0.66 -2.81
CA ALA A 108 -13.46 0.36 -1.81
C ALA A 108 -14.18 1.68 -2.11
N ASP A 109 -14.17 2.17 -3.35
CA ASP A 109 -14.90 3.37 -3.80
C ASP A 109 -16.42 3.27 -3.54
N ARG A 110 -16.98 2.06 -3.47
CA ARG A 110 -18.40 1.83 -3.17
C ARG A 110 -18.72 1.82 -1.67
N ILE A 111 -17.72 1.56 -0.83
CA ILE A 111 -17.84 1.51 0.64
C ILE A 111 -17.43 2.87 1.24
N TYR A 112 -16.39 3.45 0.67
CA TYR A 112 -15.77 4.72 1.00
C TYR A 112 -15.65 5.47 -0.31
N PRO A 113 -16.61 6.33 -0.70
CA PRO A 113 -16.49 7.07 -1.96
C PRO A 113 -15.31 8.05 -1.89
N THR A 114 -14.10 7.54 -2.19
CA THR A 114 -12.86 8.32 -2.25
C THR A 114 -12.83 9.20 -3.49
N SER A 115 -13.83 9.10 -4.37
CA SER A 115 -14.07 10.01 -5.49
C SER A 115 -14.16 11.50 -5.07
N ASN A 116 -14.54 11.77 -3.82
CA ASN A 116 -14.56 13.12 -3.25
C ASN A 116 -13.26 13.48 -2.51
N LEU A 117 -12.35 12.51 -2.31
CA LEU A 117 -11.03 12.79 -1.75
C LEU A 117 -10.12 13.28 -2.88
N SER A 118 -9.28 14.25 -2.56
CA SER A 118 -8.18 14.62 -3.44
C SER A 118 -7.32 13.39 -3.71
N PRO A 119 -7.01 13.06 -4.99
CA PRO A 119 -6.10 11.98 -5.32
C PRO A 119 -4.77 12.14 -4.58
N VAL A 120 -4.17 11.03 -4.16
CA VAL A 120 -2.80 11.04 -3.59
C VAL A 120 -1.88 11.73 -4.61
N PRO A 121 -1.13 12.77 -4.22
CA PRO A 121 -0.27 13.47 -5.17
C PRO A 121 0.75 12.52 -5.82
N GLN A 122 0.93 12.61 -7.14
CA GLN A 122 1.87 11.75 -7.88
C GLN A 122 3.29 11.77 -7.28
N ALA A 123 3.72 12.91 -6.74
CA ALA A 123 5.02 13.04 -6.09
C ALA A 123 5.18 12.09 -4.88
N TRP A 124 4.12 11.80 -4.15
CA TRP A 124 4.15 10.88 -3.00
C TRP A 124 4.31 9.43 -3.45
N LEU A 125 3.67 9.06 -4.56
CA LEU A 125 3.79 7.73 -5.17
C LEU A 125 5.19 7.51 -5.74
N ASP A 126 5.75 8.52 -6.41
CA ASP A 126 7.08 8.43 -7.00
C ASP A 126 8.18 8.21 -5.96
N VAL A 127 8.09 8.88 -4.80
CA VAL A 127 9.04 8.69 -3.68
C VAL A 127 8.96 7.26 -3.13
N GLN A 128 7.74 6.73 -2.94
CA GLN A 128 7.55 5.36 -2.48
C GLN A 128 8.03 4.32 -3.51
N ALA A 129 7.77 4.57 -4.80
CA ALA A 129 8.22 3.72 -5.89
C ALA A 129 9.76 3.68 -5.97
N GLU A 130 10.43 4.84 -5.82
CA GLU A 130 11.89 4.89 -5.82
C GLU A 130 12.49 4.18 -4.60
N ARG A 131 11.91 4.32 -3.40
CA ARG A 131 12.36 3.56 -2.21
C ARG A 131 12.27 2.05 -2.45
N ARG A 132 11.18 1.57 -3.05
CA ARG A 132 11.03 0.15 -3.42
C ARG A 132 12.03 -0.29 -4.48
N ARG A 133 12.31 0.56 -5.48
CA ARG A 133 13.33 0.28 -6.49
C ARG A 133 14.72 0.14 -5.87
N GLN A 134 15.09 1.03 -4.93
CA GLN A 134 16.37 0.95 -4.22
C GLN A 134 16.53 -0.38 -3.47
N ILE A 135 15.48 -0.84 -2.79
CA ILE A 135 15.48 -2.16 -2.12
C ILE A 135 15.55 -3.30 -3.14
N ALA A 136 14.64 -3.32 -4.11
CA ALA A 136 14.44 -4.48 -5.00
C ALA A 136 15.49 -4.63 -6.11
N VAL A 137 16.06 -3.52 -6.59
CA VAL A 137 17.00 -3.50 -7.72
C VAL A 137 18.43 -3.33 -7.24
N GLU A 138 18.68 -2.40 -6.32
CA GLU A 138 20.04 -2.10 -5.84
C GLU A 138 20.43 -2.95 -4.61
N GLY A 139 19.47 -3.65 -4.00
CA GLY A 139 19.72 -4.45 -2.79
C GLY A 139 19.96 -3.62 -1.54
N PHE A 140 19.55 -2.34 -1.54
CA PHE A 140 19.67 -1.46 -0.37
C PHE A 140 18.55 -1.75 0.63
N ASP A 141 18.67 -2.89 1.30
CA ASP A 141 17.69 -3.37 2.26
C ASP A 141 17.86 -2.74 3.66
N THR A 142 16.96 -3.09 4.58
CA THR A 142 16.96 -2.53 5.93
C THR A 142 18.22 -2.85 6.73
N SER A 143 18.88 -3.99 6.45
CA SER A 143 20.13 -4.34 7.11
C SER A 143 21.28 -3.44 6.66
N ASN A 144 21.33 -3.07 5.38
CA ASN A 144 22.26 -2.07 4.88
C ASN A 144 21.98 -0.70 5.52
N ASP A 145 20.70 -0.34 5.66
CA ASP A 145 20.33 0.93 6.25
C ASP A 145 20.73 1.02 7.72
N ASP A 146 20.48 -0.03 8.51
CA ASP A 146 20.79 -0.07 9.95
C ASP A 146 22.30 0.04 10.24
N ALA A 147 23.13 -0.41 9.30
CA ALA A 147 24.58 -0.23 9.36
C ALA A 147 25.04 1.19 8.95
N SER A 148 24.15 2.02 8.41
CA SER A 148 24.50 3.36 7.94
C SER A 148 24.54 4.34 9.12
N ALA A 149 25.75 4.87 9.40
CA ALA A 149 25.99 5.81 10.50
C ALA A 149 25.55 7.25 10.12
N GLY A 150 24.28 7.43 9.75
CA GLY A 150 23.72 8.71 9.28
C GLY A 150 24.09 9.09 7.84
N GLN A 151 24.76 8.18 7.12
CA GLN A 151 25.16 8.40 5.72
C GLN A 151 23.95 8.54 4.80
N ILE A 152 22.84 7.83 5.05
CA ILE A 152 21.63 7.96 4.22
C ILE A 152 21.08 9.39 4.24
N ALA A 153 21.05 10.03 5.40
CA ALA A 153 20.63 11.43 5.54
C ALA A 153 21.54 12.38 4.74
N LEU A 154 22.86 12.16 4.79
CA LEU A 154 23.83 12.96 4.05
C LEU A 154 23.66 12.79 2.53
N ALA A 155 23.49 11.56 2.05
CA ALA A 155 23.23 11.26 0.65
C ALA A 155 21.93 11.92 0.16
N ALA A 156 20.86 11.87 0.96
CA ALA A 156 19.61 12.55 0.66
C ALA A 156 19.81 14.07 0.53
N GLY A 157 20.55 14.67 1.46
CA GLY A 157 20.92 16.08 1.43
C GLY A 157 21.68 16.47 0.16
N CYS A 158 22.63 15.64 -0.27
CA CYS A 158 23.37 15.88 -1.51
C CYS A 158 22.45 15.96 -2.73
N TYR A 159 21.53 15.00 -2.90
CA TYR A 159 20.57 15.04 -4.01
C TYR A 159 19.62 16.24 -3.93
N ALA A 160 19.15 16.60 -2.73
CA ALA A 160 18.26 17.75 -2.53
C ALA A 160 18.96 19.08 -2.82
N LEU A 161 20.17 19.28 -2.31
CA LEU A 161 20.98 20.47 -2.57
C LEU A 161 21.31 20.60 -4.06
N HIS A 162 21.64 19.48 -4.71
CA HIS A 162 21.89 19.46 -6.14
C HIS A 162 20.65 19.86 -6.95
N ALA A 163 19.47 19.36 -6.59
CA ALA A 163 18.20 19.76 -7.20
C ALA A 163 17.89 21.25 -6.99
N GLY A 164 18.31 21.82 -5.87
CA GLY A 164 18.19 23.25 -5.55
C GLY A 164 19.18 24.17 -6.28
N GLY A 165 20.03 23.61 -7.16
CA GLY A 165 20.98 24.38 -7.96
C GLY A 165 22.33 24.62 -7.27
N ILE A 166 22.60 24.00 -6.11
CA ILE A 166 23.97 23.91 -5.63
C ILE A 166 24.75 23.06 -6.63
N GLY A 167 25.81 23.64 -7.20
CA GLY A 167 26.57 23.07 -8.30
C GLY A 167 27.02 21.61 -8.09
N THR A 168 27.41 20.98 -9.20
CA THR A 168 28.08 19.68 -9.24
C THR A 168 29.53 19.81 -8.78
N ASP A 169 30.15 18.73 -8.29
CA ASP A 169 30.85 17.75 -9.12
C ASP A 169 31.11 16.44 -8.34
N TRP A 170 30.73 15.25 -8.85
CA TRP A 170 31.69 14.49 -9.68
C TRP A 170 31.22 13.26 -10.50
N PRO A 171 31.53 13.19 -11.82
CA PRO A 171 32.43 12.15 -12.38
C PRO A 171 33.58 12.68 -13.32
N GLY A 172 34.82 12.89 -12.84
CA GLY A 172 36.09 13.34 -13.54
C GLY A 172 36.41 14.88 -13.74
N GLY A 173 37.29 15.57 -12.96
CA GLY A 173 37.10 16.99 -12.44
C GLY A 173 37.47 17.24 -10.93
N ILE A 174 36.74 17.99 -10.08
CA ILE A 174 37.06 18.18 -8.62
C ILE A 174 35.82 17.99 -7.75
N ARG A 175 35.84 17.14 -6.71
CA ARG A 175 34.71 16.99 -5.76
C ARG A 175 34.33 18.34 -5.12
N ASN A 176 33.14 18.88 -5.46
CA ASN A 176 32.68 20.19 -5.00
C ASN A 176 31.14 20.28 -4.90
N GLY A 177 30.64 21.39 -4.36
CA GLY A 177 29.21 21.69 -4.29
C GLY A 177 28.45 20.67 -3.44
N SER A 178 27.33 20.18 -3.96
CA SER A 178 26.48 19.20 -3.28
C SER A 178 27.17 17.85 -3.07
N ALA A 179 27.97 17.41 -4.04
CA ALA A 179 28.71 16.15 -4.00
C ALA A 179 29.87 16.13 -2.99
N LEU A 180 30.25 17.29 -2.44
CA LEU A 180 31.27 17.39 -1.38
C LEU A 180 30.91 16.57 -0.14
N PHE A 181 29.61 16.46 0.15
CA PHE A 181 29.08 15.76 1.32
C PHE A 181 28.60 14.34 0.99
N TRP A 182 28.82 13.86 -0.23
CA TRP A 182 28.40 12.53 -0.64
C TRP A 182 29.16 11.47 0.17
N PRO A 183 28.46 10.55 0.85
CA PRO A 183 29.08 9.70 1.87
C PRO A 183 29.63 8.36 1.33
N TRP A 184 29.41 8.08 0.05
CA TRP A 184 29.77 6.80 -0.59
C TRP A 184 30.72 7.04 -1.77
N ASP A 185 31.15 5.96 -2.43
CA ASP A 185 32.03 6.07 -3.59
C ASP A 185 31.38 6.84 -4.74
N GLU A 186 32.23 7.52 -5.52
CA GLU A 186 31.85 8.39 -6.64
C GLU A 186 30.98 7.66 -7.68
N GLU A 187 31.23 6.37 -7.91
CA GLU A 187 30.46 5.55 -8.84
C GLU A 187 28.97 5.43 -8.48
N TRP A 188 28.61 5.66 -7.21
CA TRP A 188 27.23 5.66 -6.72
C TRP A 188 26.57 7.03 -6.77
N TRP A 189 27.33 8.10 -7.01
CA TRP A 189 26.80 9.42 -7.26
C TRP A 189 26.28 9.52 -8.70
N LYS A 190 24.96 9.41 -8.87
CA LYS A 190 24.32 9.35 -10.20
C LYS A 190 23.26 10.43 -10.38
N PRO A 191 23.56 11.72 -10.19
CA PRO A 191 22.56 12.79 -10.27
C PRO A 191 21.87 12.84 -11.63
N LYS A 192 20.61 13.25 -11.64
CA LYS A 192 19.77 13.41 -12.83
C LYS A 192 19.09 14.79 -12.83
N SER A 193 17.87 14.89 -13.38
CA SER A 193 17.08 16.12 -13.32
C SER A 193 16.74 16.51 -11.87
N ALA A 194 16.45 17.79 -11.63
CA ALA A 194 16.08 18.29 -10.31
C ALA A 194 14.91 17.50 -9.69
N ARG A 195 13.88 17.18 -10.49
CA ARG A 195 12.73 16.39 -10.03
C ARG A 195 13.13 14.96 -9.63
N GLU A 196 13.90 14.27 -10.47
CA GLU A 196 14.35 12.91 -10.16
C GLU A 196 15.26 12.87 -8.93
N ASN A 197 16.13 13.88 -8.77
CA ASN A 197 16.98 14.01 -7.58
C ASN A 197 16.14 14.26 -6.31
N LEU A 198 15.08 15.07 -6.38
CA LEU A 198 14.17 15.26 -5.23
C LEU A 198 13.41 13.98 -4.88
N VAL A 199 12.99 13.19 -5.88
CA VAL A 199 12.35 11.88 -5.65
C VAL A 199 13.32 10.93 -4.96
N ARG A 200 14.58 10.85 -5.42
CA ARG A 200 15.63 10.04 -4.79
C ARG A 200 15.99 10.51 -3.39
N ALA A 201 16.10 11.83 -3.20
CA ALA A 201 16.31 12.42 -1.88
C ALA A 201 15.17 12.05 -0.94
N GLY A 202 13.91 12.16 -1.39
CA GLY A 202 12.74 11.74 -0.61
C GLY A 202 12.77 10.26 -0.26
N ALA A 203 13.17 9.38 -1.19
CA ALA A 203 13.29 7.95 -0.94
C ALA A 203 14.38 7.63 0.10
N LEU A 204 15.52 8.32 0.04
CA LEU A 204 16.58 8.19 1.05
C LEU A 204 16.16 8.76 2.40
N VAL A 205 15.41 9.86 2.45
CA VAL A 205 14.83 10.38 3.70
C VAL A 205 13.88 9.35 4.32
N LEU A 206 13.02 8.71 3.52
CA LEU A 206 12.16 7.62 4.01
C LEU A 206 13.00 6.48 4.60
N ALA A 207 14.06 6.06 3.90
CA ALA A 207 14.95 5.00 4.39
C ALA A 207 15.58 5.35 5.75
N GLU A 208 16.06 6.59 5.93
CA GLU A 208 16.64 7.03 7.20
C GLU A 208 15.60 7.14 8.32
N ILE A 209 14.38 7.61 8.02
CA ILE A 209 13.28 7.63 9.00
C ILE A 209 12.94 6.21 9.44
N GLU A 210 12.80 5.28 8.51
CA GLU A 210 12.55 3.86 8.80
C GLU A 210 13.65 3.26 9.70
N ARG A 211 14.92 3.62 9.45
CA ARG A 211 16.07 3.22 10.28
C ARG A 211 16.00 3.79 11.70
N LEU A 212 15.68 5.08 11.83
CA LEU A 212 15.51 5.75 13.12
C LEU A 212 14.35 5.15 13.94
N ASP A 213 13.22 4.87 13.29
CA ASP A 213 12.04 4.26 13.92
C ASP A 213 12.33 2.85 14.45
N ARG A 214 13.09 2.03 13.69
CA ARG A 214 13.58 0.72 14.15
C ARG A 214 14.50 0.87 15.36
N SER A 215 15.49 1.75 15.28
CA SER A 215 16.44 1.98 16.39
C SER A 215 15.74 2.46 17.67
N ALA A 216 14.71 3.30 17.56
CA ALA A 216 13.93 3.77 18.71
C ALA A 216 13.15 2.63 19.40
N THR A 217 12.63 1.69 18.61
CA THR A 217 11.88 0.52 19.11
C THR A 217 12.79 -0.45 19.88
N GLU A 218 14.04 -0.63 19.44
CA GLU A 218 15.04 -1.44 20.14
C GLU A 218 15.44 -0.81 21.49
N GLN A 219 15.68 0.50 21.52
CA GLN A 219 16.03 1.21 22.75
C GLN A 219 14.88 1.21 23.77
N GLY A 220 13.63 1.39 23.33
CA GLY A 220 12.44 1.29 24.19
C GLY A 220 12.22 -0.10 24.80
N SER A 221 12.61 -1.17 24.08
CA SER A 221 12.49 -2.55 24.56
C SER A 221 13.52 -2.94 25.64
N THR A 222 14.65 -2.22 25.72
CA THR A 222 15.69 -2.49 26.72
C THR A 222 15.37 -1.93 28.13
N CYS A 223 14.41 -1.02 28.25
CA CYS A 223 14.03 -0.45 29.56
C CYS A 223 13.23 -1.42 30.46
N CYS A 224 12.72 -2.53 29.93
CA CYS A 224 11.95 -3.53 30.70
C CYS A 224 12.74 -4.81 31.07
N LYS A 225 14.06 -4.84 30.85
CA LYS A 225 14.92 -5.98 31.25
C LYS A 225 16.05 -5.54 32.20
N GLY A 226 15.67 -5.21 33.42
CA GLY A 226 16.52 -5.13 34.62
C GLY A 226 15.58 -4.91 35.80
N SER A 227 15.53 -5.72 36.86
CA SER A 227 16.54 -6.55 37.49
C SER A 227 15.81 -7.58 38.38
N ALA A 228 16.23 -8.85 38.30
CA ALA A 228 15.97 -9.87 39.33
C ALA A 228 17.32 -10.36 39.85
#